data_AF-A0A959V7S5-F1
#
_entry.id   AF-A0A959V7S5-F1
#
_cell.length_a   1.000
_cell.length_b   1.000
_cell.length_c   1.000
_cell.angle_alpha   90.00
_cell.angle_beta   90.00
_cell.angle_gamma   90.00
#
_symmetry.space_group_name_H-M   'P 1'
#
loop_
_entity.id
_entity.type
_entity.pdbx_description
1 polymer ?
#
loop_
_entity_poly.entity_id
_entity_poly.type
_entity_poly.pdbx_seq_one_letter_code
_entity_poly.pdbx_strand_id
1 'polypeptide(L)'
;MSLIDITNWGDHPTEPGWLVFRYGDVDRALAMRRALEAEGIPHEVDEEGPPWLIGVRKKYRERAELLNYRALGGDRPRFIADRALRWLVLGLVGAVLLLAL
;
A
#
# COMPACT_ATOMS: atom_id res chain seq x y z
N MET A 1 17.68 3.00 -17.61
CA MET A 1 17.70 3.98 -16.50
C MET A 1 16.66 3.53 -15.50
N SER A 2 17.08 3.09 -14.30
CA SER A 2 16.15 2.73 -13.23
C SER A 2 15.41 4.01 -12.83
N LEU A 3 14.12 4.09 -13.14
CA LEU A 3 13.22 5.01 -12.46
C LEU A 3 13.38 4.74 -10.96
N ILE A 4 13.46 5.80 -10.16
CA ILE A 4 13.30 5.69 -8.70
C ILE A 4 11.98 4.94 -8.51
N ASP A 5 12.04 3.73 -7.95
CA ASP A 5 10.87 2.89 -7.79
C ASP A 5 10.10 3.41 -6.57
N ILE A 6 9.26 4.43 -6.81
CA ILE A 6 8.45 5.08 -5.79
C ILE A 6 7.39 4.09 -5.25
N THR A 7 7.00 3.13 -6.09
CA THR A 7 6.04 2.08 -5.79
C THR A 7 6.73 0.78 -5.39
N ASN A 8 6.06 -0.04 -4.60
CA ASN A 8 6.55 -1.37 -4.24
C ASN A 8 6.18 -2.45 -5.27
N TRP A 9 5.80 -2.08 -6.49
CA TRP A 9 5.38 -3.02 -7.52
C TRP A 9 5.95 -2.64 -8.88
N GLY A 10 6.06 -3.62 -9.77
CA GLY A 10 6.51 -3.40 -11.14
C GLY A 10 6.13 -4.56 -12.06
N ASP A 11 6.38 -4.39 -13.35
CA ASP A 11 6.16 -5.45 -14.33
C ASP A 11 7.17 -6.59 -14.13
N HIS A 12 6.74 -7.83 -14.37
CA HIS A 12 7.65 -8.98 -14.33
C HIS A 12 8.69 -8.85 -15.46
N PRO A 13 10.00 -9.06 -15.18
CA PRO A 13 11.07 -8.78 -16.13
C PRO A 13 11.02 -9.66 -17.40
N THR A 14 10.54 -10.90 -17.27
CA THR A 14 10.50 -11.88 -18.35
C THR A 14 9.09 -12.23 -18.81
N GLU A 15 8.05 -11.89 -18.03
CA GLU A 15 6.66 -12.30 -18.32
C GLU A 15 5.73 -11.09 -18.35
N PRO A 16 5.50 -10.48 -19.52
CA PRO A 16 4.78 -9.21 -19.62
C PRO A 16 3.33 -9.24 -19.13
N GLY A 17 2.74 -10.43 -18.91
CA GLY A 17 1.37 -10.61 -18.41
C GLY A 17 1.24 -10.47 -16.89
N TRP A 18 2.36 -10.32 -16.17
CA TRP A 18 2.40 -10.32 -14.71
C TRP A 18 2.86 -8.98 -14.13
N LEU A 19 2.32 -8.70 -12.95
CA LEU A 19 2.64 -7.59 -12.08
C LEU A 19 3.19 -8.18 -10.77
N VAL A 20 4.33 -7.70 -10.31
CA VAL A 20 5.00 -8.22 -9.11
C VAL A 20 5.03 -7.15 -8.05
N PHE A 21 4.44 -7.45 -6.90
CA PHE A 21 4.52 -6.64 -5.67
C PHE A 21 5.66 -7.18 -4.80
N ARG A 22 6.46 -6.27 -4.23
CA ARG A 22 7.64 -6.55 -3.40
C ARG A 22 7.39 -6.03 -1.99
N TYR A 23 7.59 -6.86 -0.98
CA TYR A 23 7.45 -6.48 0.43
C TYR A 23 8.69 -6.84 1.23
N GLY A 24 9.23 -5.87 1.98
CA GLY A 24 10.29 -6.14 2.96
C GLY A 24 9.77 -6.71 4.29
N ASP A 25 8.45 -6.65 4.51
CA ASP A 25 7.78 -7.04 5.74
C ASP A 25 6.72 -8.13 5.45
N VAL A 26 6.78 -9.22 6.21
CA VAL A 26 5.93 -10.39 6.02
C VAL A 26 4.48 -10.09 6.36
N ASP A 27 4.22 -9.24 7.35
CA ASP A 27 2.85 -8.94 7.79
C ASP A 27 2.09 -8.19 6.69
N ARG A 28 2.75 -7.26 6.00
CA ARG A 28 2.19 -6.54 4.85
C ARG A 28 1.97 -7.46 3.65
N ALA A 29 2.90 -8.38 3.37
CA ALA A 29 2.72 -9.38 2.32
C ALA A 29 1.50 -10.29 2.62
N LEU A 30 1.37 -10.76 3.86
CA LEU A 30 0.22 -11.56 4.30
C LEU A 30 -1.09 -10.78 4.24
N ALA A 31 -1.08 -9.49 4.61
CA ALA A 31 -2.26 -8.63 4.49
C ALA A 31 -2.73 -8.50 3.04
N MET A 32 -1.79 -8.29 2.10
CA MET A 32 -2.10 -8.28 0.67
C MET A 32 -2.64 -9.62 0.18
N ARG A 33 -1.98 -10.72 0.54
CA ARG A 33 -2.40 -12.08 0.17
C ARG A 33 -3.85 -12.35 0.60
N ARG A 34 -4.18 -12.10 1.88
CA ARG A 34 -5.55 -12.26 2.40
C ARG A 34 -6.56 -11.40 1.65
N ALA A 35 -6.18 -10.18 1.26
CA ALA A 35 -7.06 -9.29 0.52
C ALA A 35 -7.32 -9.78 -0.91
N LEU A 36 -6.31 -10.32 -1.59
CA LEU A 36 -6.45 -10.96 -2.90
C LEU A 36 -7.33 -12.22 -2.83
N GLU A 37 -7.12 -13.07 -1.81
CA GLU A 37 -7.93 -14.26 -1.55
C GLU A 37 -9.41 -13.89 -1.32
N ALA A 38 -9.66 -12.87 -0.48
CA ALA A 38 -11.02 -12.39 -0.19
C ALA A 38 -11.74 -11.83 -1.43
N GLU A 39 -11.00 -11.25 -2.37
CA GLU A 39 -11.54 -10.74 -3.63
C GLU A 39 -11.56 -11.77 -4.78
N GLY A 40 -11.12 -13.01 -4.52
CA GLY A 40 -11.05 -14.08 -5.51
C GLY A 40 -10.06 -13.80 -6.65
N ILE A 41 -9.00 -13.04 -6.40
CA ILE A 41 -8.01 -12.66 -7.40
C ILE A 41 -6.88 -13.71 -7.42
N PRO A 42 -6.66 -14.41 -8.56
CA PRO A 42 -5.54 -15.34 -8.72
C PRO A 42 -4.19 -14.64 -8.56
N HIS A 43 -3.32 -15.23 -7.75
CA HIS A 43 -2.00 -14.70 -7.44
C HIS A 43 -0.99 -15.82 -7.17
N GLU A 44 0.28 -15.50 -7.30
CA GLU A 44 1.43 -16.36 -6.99
C GLU A 44 2.23 -15.71 -5.86
N VAL A 45 2.82 -16.52 -4.98
CA VAL A 45 3.61 -16.04 -3.84
C VAL A 45 4.95 -16.73 -3.88
N ASP A 46 6.01 -15.97 -3.67
CA ASP A 46 7.37 -16.50 -3.50
C ASP A 46 7.61 -16.88 -2.03
N GLU A 47 8.17 -18.07 -1.81
CA GLU A 47 8.48 -18.61 -0.48
C GLU A 47 9.95 -18.40 -0.08
N GLU A 48 10.79 -17.83 -0.96
CA GLU A 48 12.25 -17.72 -0.78
C GLU A 48 12.71 -16.64 0.23
N GLY A 49 11.81 -16.07 1.02
CA GLY A 49 12.14 -15.05 2.03
C GLY A 49 12.12 -13.63 1.48
N PRO A 50 12.61 -12.64 2.25
CA PRO A 50 12.53 -11.23 1.85
C PRO A 50 13.46 -10.93 0.65
N PRO A 51 12.99 -10.16 -0.35
CA PRO A 51 11.67 -9.52 -0.40
C PRO A 51 10.56 -10.52 -0.74
N TRP A 52 9.48 -10.51 0.05
CA TRP A 52 8.30 -11.34 -0.22
C TRP A 52 7.63 -10.85 -1.49
N LEU A 53 7.55 -11.72 -2.49
CA LEU A 53 7.00 -11.39 -3.80
C LEU A 53 5.58 -11.92 -3.93
N ILE A 54 4.69 -11.09 -4.47
CA ILE A 54 3.34 -11.50 -4.86
C ILE A 54 3.13 -11.14 -6.33
N GLY A 55 2.93 -12.15 -7.15
CA GLY A 55 2.62 -12.03 -8.58
C GLY A 55 1.11 -11.98 -8.81
N VAL A 56 0.63 -11.02 -9.61
CA VAL A 56 -0.76 -10.91 -10.03
C VAL A 56 -0.83 -10.68 -11.54
N ARG A 57 -1.82 -11.27 -12.22
CA ARG A 57 -2.06 -11.02 -13.65
C ARG A 57 -2.43 -9.56 -13.88
N LYS A 58 -1.85 -8.92 -14.90
CA LYS A 58 -2.10 -7.50 -15.22
C LYS A 58 -3.57 -7.14 -15.46
N LYS A 59 -4.41 -8.10 -15.87
CA LYS A 59 -5.87 -7.88 -15.98
C LYS A 59 -6.54 -7.45 -14.66
N TYR A 60 -5.90 -7.69 -13.51
CA TYR A 60 -6.36 -7.27 -12.20
C TYR A 60 -5.55 -6.10 -11.61
N ARG A 61 -4.71 -5.43 -12.41
CA ARG A 61 -3.78 -4.40 -11.95
C ARG A 61 -4.44 -3.38 -11.04
N GLU A 62 -5.49 -2.70 -11.50
CA GLU A 62 -6.14 -1.62 -10.73
C GLU A 62 -6.65 -2.11 -9.37
N ARG A 63 -7.26 -3.30 -9.32
CA ARG A 63 -7.75 -3.90 -8.07
C ARG A 63 -6.60 -4.29 -7.15
N ALA A 64 -5.57 -4.92 -7.70
CA ALA A 64 -4.39 -5.33 -6.93
C ALA A 64 -3.61 -4.14 -6.38
N GLU A 65 -3.49 -3.05 -7.14
CA GLU A 65 -2.88 -1.81 -6.66
C GLU A 65 -3.66 -1.19 -5.50
N LEU A 66 -4.99 -1.13 -5.60
CA LEU A 66 -5.85 -0.62 -4.52
C LEU A 66 -5.69 -1.44 -3.23
N LEU A 67 -5.69 -2.77 -3.37
CA LEU A 67 -5.46 -3.69 -2.26
C LEU A 67 -4.06 -3.52 -1.66
N ASN A 68 -3.04 -3.35 -2.50
CA ASN A 68 -1.67 -3.09 -2.07
C ASN A 68 -1.57 -1.78 -1.27
N TYR A 69 -2.22 -0.69 -1.72
CA TYR A 69 -2.23 0.56 -0.96
C TYR A 69 -2.90 0.41 0.41
N ARG A 70 -3.96 -0.40 0.51
CA ARG A 70 -4.60 -0.72 1.80
C ARG A 70 -3.68 -1.55 2.69
N ALA A 71 -3.00 -2.55 2.13
CA ALA A 71 -2.04 -3.37 2.87
C ALA A 71 -0.85 -2.54 3.39
N LEU A 72 -0.35 -1.58 2.62
CA LEU A 72 0.73 -0.66 3.03
C LEU A 72 0.27 0.41 4.05
N GLY A 73 -1.01 0.77 4.02
CA GLY A 73 -1.59 1.86 4.81
C GLY A 73 -2.33 1.42 6.08
N GLY A 74 -2.69 0.14 6.20
CA GLY A 74 -3.59 -0.37 7.23
C GLY A 74 -3.15 -0.06 8.67
N ASP A 75 -1.85 -0.18 8.94
CA ASP A 75 -1.30 0.00 10.29
C ASP A 75 -0.62 1.36 10.49
N ARG A 76 -0.78 2.31 9.56
CA ARG A 76 -0.17 3.63 9.75
C ARG A 76 -0.85 4.36 10.91
N PRO A 77 -0.11 4.79 11.93
CA PRO A 77 -0.68 5.61 12.99
C PRO A 77 -1.26 6.88 12.37
N ARG A 78 -2.31 7.41 13.01
CA ARG A 78 -2.89 8.70 12.61
C ARG A 78 -1.77 9.76 12.57
N PHE A 79 -1.84 10.68 11.60
CA PHE A 79 -0.83 11.74 11.41
C PHE A 79 -0.50 12.49 12.72
N ILE A 80 -1.51 12.72 13.57
CA ILE A 80 -1.33 13.16 14.96
C ILE A 80 -1.95 12.09 15.87
N ALA A 81 -1.13 11.22 16.43
CA ALA A 81 -1.60 10.10 17.26
C ALA A 81 -2.31 10.59 18.53
N ASP A 82 -1.77 11.61 19.20
CA ASP A 82 -2.37 12.19 20.40
C ASP A 82 -3.70 12.90 20.08
N ARG A 83 -4.73 12.61 20.89
CA ARG A 83 -6.08 13.13 20.66
C ARG A 83 -6.18 14.62 20.98
N ALA A 84 -5.57 15.07 22.08
CA ALA A 84 -5.65 16.45 22.52
C ALA A 84 -4.90 17.37 21.55
N LEU A 85 -3.67 17.00 21.18
CA LEU A 85 -2.86 17.72 20.22
C LEU A 85 -3.55 17.82 18.86
N ARG A 86 -4.22 16.75 18.41
CA ARG A 86 -4.95 16.77 17.13
C ARG A 86 -6.07 17.80 17.13
N TRP A 87 -6.87 17.87 18.19
CA TRP A 87 -7.95 18.85 18.28
C TRP A 87 -7.42 20.28 18.45
N LEU A 88 -6.31 20.45 19.16
CA LEU A 88 -5.65 21.75 19.29
C LEU A 88 -5.18 22.26 17.92
N VAL A 89 -4.49 21.44 17.13
CA VAL A 89 -4.00 21.81 15.80
C VAL A 89 -5.17 22.13 14.86
N LEU A 90 -6.21 21.28 14.83
CA LEU A 90 -7.39 21.53 14.01
C LEU A 90 -8.11 22.82 14.42
N GLY A 91 -8.24 23.07 15.73
CA GLY A 91 -8.84 24.30 16.25
C GLY A 91 -8.04 25.55 15.89
N LEU A 92 -6.71 25.48 15.98
CA LEU A 92 -5.83 26.59 15.60
C LEU A 92 -5.94 26.92 14.11
N VAL A 93 -5.89 25.90 13.25
CA VAL A 93 -6.06 26.09 11.79
C VAL A 93 -7.43 26.69 11.47
N GLY A 94 -8.50 26.18 12.11
CA GLY A 94 -9.83 26.75 11.95
C GLY A 94 -9.93 28.21 12.41
N ALA A 95 -9.31 28.56 13.54
CA ALA A 95 -9.29 29.92 14.06
C ALA A 95 -8.54 30.89 13.13
N VAL A 96 -7.40 30.48 12.58
CA VAL A 96 -6.64 31.27 11.59
C VAL A 96 -7.46 31.51 10.33
N LEU A 97 -8.14 30.48 9.83
CA LEU A 97 -9.02 30.60 8.66
C LEU A 97 -10.20 31.55 8.93
N LEU A 98 -10.77 31.52 10.13
CA LEU A 98 -11.84 32.45 10.53
C LEU A 98 -11.37 33.89 10.69
N LEU A 99 -10.14 34.11 11.16
CA LEU A 99 -9.55 35.45 11.27
C LEU A 99 -9.13 36.03 9.92
N ALA A 100 -8.91 35.17 8.92
CA ALA A 100 -8.55 35.56 7.56
C ALA A 100 -9.76 35.91 6.68
N LEU A 101 -10.98 35.60 7.13
CA LEU A 101 -12.24 35.92 6.47
C LEU A 101 -12.78 37.28 6.94
#